data_AF-A0A2M8N4S6-F1
#
_entry.id   AF-A0A2M8N4S6-F1
#
_cell.length_a   1.000
_cell.length_b   1.000
_cell.length_c   1.000
_cell.angle_alpha   90.00
_cell.angle_beta   90.00
_cell.angle_gamma   90.00
#
_symmetry.space_group_name_H-M   'P 1'
#
loop_
_entity.id
_entity.type
_entity.pdbx_description
1 polymer ?
#
loop_
_entity_poly.entity_id
_entity_poly.type
_entity_poly.pdbx_seq_one_letter_code
_entity_poly.pdbx_strand_id
1 'polypeptide(L)'
;PDDVLVVCLGKSTYARCGLIVNVTPLEPGWEGQVTLEISNTTPLPAKVYANEGIAQFLFYQGTSPCEITYADRAGKYMGQKGVTLPRLKTTAHQAQNESHSNNATFVTNQERNKAS
;
A
#
# COMPACT_ATOMS: atom_id res chain seq x y z
N PRO A 1 -13.56 6.52 14.14
CA PRO A 1 -13.28 7.13 15.46
C PRO A 1 -12.06 8.03 15.32
N ASP A 2 -12.06 9.16 16.02
CA ASP A 2 -11.05 10.22 15.83
C ASP A 2 -9.89 10.07 16.83
N ASP A 3 -9.93 9.03 17.65
CA ASP A 3 -9.03 8.72 18.74
C ASP A 3 -8.43 7.31 18.64
N VAL A 4 -8.61 6.60 17.51
CA VAL A 4 -8.08 5.24 17.33
C VAL A 4 -7.10 5.18 16.16
N LEU A 5 -5.87 4.78 16.44
CA LEU A 5 -4.87 4.43 15.43
C LEU A 5 -4.91 2.92 15.20
N VAL A 6 -4.84 2.49 13.94
CA VAL A 6 -4.80 1.07 13.60
C VAL A 6 -3.49 0.71 12.93
N VAL A 7 -2.85 -0.37 13.40
CA VAL A 7 -1.68 -0.96 12.74
C VAL A 7 -2.07 -2.32 12.19
N CYS A 8 -1.81 -2.53 10.91
CA CYS A 8 -2.00 -3.82 10.26
C CYS A 8 -0.69 -4.60 10.26
N LEU A 9 -0.74 -5.86 10.67
CA LEU A 9 0.42 -6.76 10.72
C LEU A 9 0.13 -8.05 9.97
N GLY A 10 1.15 -8.59 9.29
CA GLY A 10 1.08 -9.93 8.73
C GLY A 10 0.99 -11.00 9.82
N LYS A 11 0.27 -12.10 9.56
CA LYS A 11 0.21 -13.22 10.50
C LYS A 11 1.43 -14.13 10.38
N SER A 12 1.82 -14.73 11.50
CA SER A 12 2.99 -15.59 11.58
C SER A 12 2.95 -16.80 10.64
N THR A 13 1.76 -17.30 10.28
CA THR A 13 1.59 -18.38 9.29
C THR A 13 2.19 -18.00 7.93
N TYR A 14 1.91 -16.80 7.43
CA TYR A 14 2.37 -16.34 6.12
C TYR A 14 3.82 -15.85 6.19
N ALA A 15 4.19 -15.18 7.29
CA ALA A 15 5.57 -14.76 7.51
C ALA A 15 6.57 -15.94 7.49
N ARG A 16 6.20 -17.10 8.07
CA ARG A 16 7.04 -18.31 8.04
C ARG A 16 7.20 -18.92 6.64
N CYS A 17 6.28 -18.62 5.73
CA CYS A 17 6.39 -19.00 4.32
C CYS A 17 7.08 -17.92 3.47
N GLY A 18 7.62 -16.86 4.09
CA GLY A 18 8.28 -15.75 3.42
C GLY A 18 7.34 -14.79 2.69
N LEU A 19 6.07 -14.75 3.10
CA LEU A 19 5.12 -13.73 2.65
C LEU A 19 5.10 -12.56 3.64
N ILE A 20 5.33 -11.36 3.11
CA ILE A 20 5.32 -10.10 3.85
C ILE A 20 4.05 -9.34 3.46
N VAL A 21 3.32 -8.84 4.45
CA VAL A 21 2.22 -7.89 4.27
C VAL A 21 2.70 -6.52 4.68
N ASN A 22 2.71 -5.58 3.73
CA ASN A 22 3.04 -4.18 3.96
C ASN A 22 1.77 -3.32 3.89
N VAL A 23 1.52 -2.61 4.99
CA VAL A 23 0.39 -1.69 5.14
C VAL A 23 0.84 -0.58 6.07
N THR A 24 0.67 0.67 5.65
CA THR A 24 0.95 1.83 6.49
C THR A 24 -0.14 1.98 7.55
N PRO A 25 0.16 2.55 8.73
CA PRO A 25 -0.86 2.77 9.76
C PRO A 25 -2.12 3.46 9.22
N LEU A 26 -3.29 3.03 9.71
CA LEU A 26 -4.56 3.69 9.42
C LEU A 26 -4.76 4.75 10.50
N GLU A 27 -4.64 6.01 10.09
CA GLU A 27 -4.71 7.15 10.98
C GLU A 27 -6.14 7.36 11.53
N PRO A 28 -6.30 8.02 12.69
CA PRO A 28 -7.62 8.34 13.23
C PRO A 28 -8.51 9.09 12.23
N GLY A 29 -9.79 8.75 12.24
CA GLY A 29 -10.78 9.25 11.27
C GLY A 29 -10.67 8.67 9.85
N TRP A 30 -9.73 7.74 9.57
CA TRP A 30 -9.65 7.08 8.27
C TRP A 30 -10.82 6.11 8.04
N GLU A 31 -11.34 6.08 6.80
CA GLU A 31 -12.34 5.12 6.34
C GLU A 31 -11.96 4.58 4.95
N GLY A 32 -12.17 3.28 4.71
CA GLY A 32 -12.03 2.67 3.40
C GLY A 32 -11.78 1.17 3.44
N GLN A 33 -11.59 0.57 2.27
CA GLN A 33 -11.02 -0.78 2.14
C GLN A 33 -9.50 -0.70 2.20
N VAL A 34 -8.86 -1.50 3.05
CA VAL A 34 -7.40 -1.48 3.20
C VAL A 34 -6.74 -2.11 1.97
N THR A 35 -5.82 -1.38 1.33
CA THR A 35 -4.96 -1.95 0.29
C THR A 35 -3.83 -2.73 0.96
N LEU A 36 -3.72 -4.04 0.66
CA LEU A 36 -2.61 -4.86 1.11
C LEU A 36 -1.55 -4.95 0.01
N GLU A 37 -0.31 -4.63 0.35
CA GLU A 37 0.85 -4.97 -0.49
C GLU A 37 1.44 -6.28 0.02
N ILE A 38 1.50 -7.30 -0.84
CA ILE A 38 2.03 -8.62 -0.48
C ILE A 38 3.31 -8.88 -1.28
N SER A 39 4.40 -9.20 -0.58
CA SER A 39 5.68 -9.57 -1.18
C SER A 39 6.03 -11.02 -0.85
N ASN A 40 6.48 -11.79 -1.86
CA ASN A 40 7.07 -13.11 -1.68
C ASN A 40 8.59 -12.99 -1.70
N THR A 41 9.23 -13.24 -0.57
CA THR A 41 10.70 -13.16 -0.42
C THR A 41 11.38 -14.51 -0.55
N THR A 42 10.66 -15.53 -1.01
CA THR A 42 11.22 -16.87 -1.28
C THR A 42 11.32 -17.11 -2.79
N PRO A 43 12.21 -18.01 -3.25
CA PRO A 43 12.25 -18.42 -4.65
C PRO A 43 11.10 -19.36 -5.04
N LEU A 44 10.29 -19.82 -4.07
CA LEU A 44 9.21 -20.77 -4.32
C LEU A 44 7.90 -20.03 -4.60
N PRO A 45 7.07 -20.51 -5.55
CA PRO A 45 5.73 -19.97 -5.74
C PRO A 45 4.88 -20.11 -4.48
N ALA A 46 4.20 -19.03 -4.10
CA ALA A 46 3.26 -19.02 -2.98
C ALA A 46 1.82 -18.86 -3.50
N LYS A 47 0.87 -19.58 -2.90
CA LYS A 47 -0.56 -19.44 -3.18
C LYS A 47 -1.23 -18.73 -2.01
N VAL A 48 -1.95 -17.67 -2.33
CA VAL A 48 -2.78 -16.89 -1.40
C VAL A 48 -4.21 -17.01 -1.90
N TYR A 49 -5.13 -17.44 -1.05
CA TYR A 49 -6.53 -17.68 -1.40
C TYR A 49 -7.43 -16.57 -0.85
N ALA A 50 -8.49 -16.24 -1.58
CA ALA A 50 -9.49 -15.30 -1.07
C ALA A 50 -10.12 -15.80 0.24
N ASN A 51 -10.47 -14.87 1.12
CA ASN A 51 -11.11 -15.09 2.42
C ASN A 51 -10.24 -15.80 3.47
N GLU A 52 -8.97 -16.08 3.20
CA GLU A 52 -8.05 -16.46 4.26
C GLU A 52 -7.66 -15.20 5.05
N GLY A 53 -7.54 -15.33 6.38
CA GLY A 53 -6.94 -14.24 7.15
C GLY A 53 -5.45 -14.21 6.84
N ILE A 54 -4.95 -13.21 6.12
CA ILE A 54 -3.52 -13.02 5.85
C ILE A 54 -2.85 -12.02 6.82
N ALA A 55 -3.65 -11.11 7.34
CA ALA A 55 -3.23 -10.04 8.22
C ALA A 55 -4.15 -9.94 9.46
N GLN A 56 -3.73 -9.13 10.43
CA GLN A 56 -4.48 -8.80 11.63
C GLN A 56 -4.35 -7.31 11.93
N PHE A 57 -5.36 -6.75 12.59
CA PHE A 57 -5.39 -5.35 12.97
C PHE A 57 -5.24 -5.20 14.48
N LEU A 58 -4.34 -4.30 14.89
CA LEU A 58 -4.19 -3.86 16.26
C LEU A 58 -4.77 -2.45 16.38
N PHE A 59 -5.69 -2.26 17.31
CA PHE A 59 -6.36 -0.99 17.55
C PHE A 59 -5.76 -0.35 18.81
N TYR A 60 -5.26 0.86 18.67
CA TYR A 60 -4.66 1.65 19.73
C TYR A 60 -5.55 2.84 20.02
N GLN A 61 -6.16 2.84 21.20
CA GLN A 61 -7.00 3.91 21.70
C GLN A 61 -6.13 5.02 22.29
N GLY A 62 -6.28 6.24 21.79
CA GLY A 62 -5.70 7.44 22.35
C GLY A 62 -6.42 7.88 23.63
N THR A 63 -5.75 8.70 24.42
CA THR A 63 -6.32 9.31 25.64
C THR A 63 -7.32 10.42 25.33
N SER A 64 -7.28 10.98 24.13
CA SER A 64 -8.19 12.01 23.62
C SER A 64 -8.31 11.92 22.09
N PRO A 65 -9.37 12.48 21.49
CA PRO A 65 -9.45 12.67 20.03
C PRO A 65 -8.27 13.47 19.48
N CYS A 66 -7.86 13.13 18.25
CA CYS A 66 -6.87 13.91 17.51
C CYS A 66 -7.45 15.27 17.13
N GLU A 67 -6.64 16.32 17.25
CA GLU A 67 -7.01 17.68 16.85
C GLU A 67 -7.26 17.78 15.34
N ILE A 68 -6.50 17.03 14.53
CA ILE A 68 -6.65 16.94 13.09
C ILE A 68 -6.61 15.46 12.69
N THR A 69 -7.68 14.97 12.09
CA THR A 69 -7.81 13.58 11.65
C THR A 69 -7.38 13.39 10.18
N TYR A 70 -7.37 12.13 9.73
CA TYR A 70 -7.19 11.83 8.31
C TYR A 70 -8.31 12.41 7.43
N ALA A 71 -9.54 12.42 7.95
CA ALA A 71 -10.71 12.97 7.28
C ALA A 71 -10.60 14.50 7.15
N ASP A 72 -10.20 15.20 8.21
CA ASP A 72 -10.05 16.67 8.22
C ASP A 72 -9.04 17.16 7.19
N ARG A 73 -7.97 16.39 6.97
CA ARG A 73 -6.95 16.70 5.95
C ARG A 73 -7.38 16.40 4.53
N ALA A 74 -8.63 15.97 4.30
CA ALA A 74 -9.12 15.44 3.03
C ALA A 74 -8.14 14.39 2.48
N GLY A 75 -7.78 13.43 3.34
CA GLY A 75 -6.72 12.48 3.07
C GLY A 75 -6.90 11.75 1.74
N LYS A 76 -5.80 11.60 1.02
CA LYS A 76 -5.73 11.16 -0.38
C LYS A 76 -6.50 9.86 -0.70
N TYR A 77 -6.57 8.96 0.28
CA TYR A 77 -7.16 7.63 0.16
C TYR A 77 -8.41 7.44 1.02
N MET A 78 -9.05 8.54 1.44
CA MET A 78 -10.30 8.49 2.19
C MET A 78 -11.41 7.85 1.34
N GLY A 79 -12.18 6.94 1.95
CA GLY A 79 -13.31 6.25 1.32
C GLY A 79 -12.92 5.32 0.17
N GLN A 80 -11.65 4.90 0.08
CA GLN A 80 -11.19 4.10 -1.05
C GLN A 80 -11.89 2.72 -1.13
N LYS A 81 -12.12 2.25 -2.36
CA LYS A 81 -12.74 0.95 -2.66
C LYS A 81 -11.86 0.19 -3.64
N GLY A 82 -11.75 -1.12 -3.44
CA GLY A 82 -10.90 -2.02 -4.20
C GLY A 82 -9.41 -1.67 -4.07
N VAL A 83 -8.62 -2.19 -5.00
CA VAL A 83 -7.19 -1.87 -5.10
C VAL A 83 -7.05 -0.48 -5.75
N THR A 84 -6.84 0.54 -4.93
CA THR A 84 -6.65 1.91 -5.42
C THR A 84 -5.21 2.15 -5.82
N LEU A 85 -5.00 2.57 -7.07
CA LEU A 85 -3.68 2.92 -7.60
C LEU A 85 -3.13 4.22 -6.96
N PRO A 86 -1.80 4.43 -7.01
CA PRO A 86 -1.20 5.67 -6.50
C PRO A 86 -1.77 6.91 -7.19
N ARG A 87 -2.31 7.87 -6.42
CA ARG A 87 -2.80 9.15 -6.99
C ARG A 87 -1.65 10.17 -7.08
N LEU A 88 -0.93 10.23 -8.18
CA LEU A 88 0.12 11.23 -8.33
C LEU A 88 -0.51 12.61 -8.55
N LYS A 89 0.01 13.66 -7.90
CA LYS A 89 -0.33 15.02 -8.31
C LYS A 89 0.38 15.27 -9.63
N THR A 90 -0.35 15.28 -10.74
CA THR A 90 0.22 15.70 -12.02
C THR A 90 0.48 17.20 -11.93
N THR A 91 1.72 17.59 -11.68
CA THR A 91 2.14 18.98 -11.85
C THR A 91 2.04 19.29 -13.35
N ALA A 92 1.39 20.38 -13.74
CA ALA A 92 1.12 20.76 -15.14
C ALA A 92 2.38 21.08 -15.99
N HIS A 93 3.58 20.65 -15.58
CA HIS A 93 4.84 20.94 -16.24
C HIS A 93 5.41 19.80 -17.11
N GLN A 94 4.71 18.67 -17.24
CA GLN A 94 5.20 17.53 -18.04
C GLN A 94 4.34 17.17 -19.26
N ALA A 95 3.42 18.04 -19.69
CA ALA A 95 2.60 17.81 -20.89
C ALA A 95 3.15 18.46 -22.18
N GLN A 96 4.33 19.11 -22.14
CA GLN A 96 4.90 19.80 -23.31
C GLN A 96 6.16 19.16 -23.92
N ASN A 97 6.69 18.07 -23.35
CA ASN A 97 7.93 17.44 -23.87
C ASN A 97 7.73 16.10 -24.59
N GLU A 98 6.51 15.63 -24.80
CA GLU A 98 6.27 14.33 -25.47
C GLU A 98 5.96 14.43 -26.97
N SER A 99 5.99 15.62 -27.58
CA SER A 99 5.74 15.75 -29.03
C SER A 99 6.99 15.70 -29.92
N HIS A 100 8.19 15.46 -29.36
CA HIS A 100 9.46 15.48 -30.13
C HIS A 100 10.49 14.40 -29.72
N SER A 101 10.07 13.17 -29.40
CA SER A 101 11.01 12.03 -29.41
C SER A 101 10.30 10.70 -29.59
N ASN A 102 10.09 10.31 -30.86
CA ASN A 102 9.89 8.91 -31.21
C ASN A 102 11.24 8.19 -31.11
N ASN A 103 11.54 7.61 -29.95
CA ASN A 103 12.37 6.40 -29.69
C ASN A 103 13.03 6.50 -28.32
N ALA A 104 12.40 5.94 -27.29
CA ALA A 104 13.11 5.45 -26.11
C ALA A 104 12.37 4.23 -25.54
N THR A 105 12.95 3.08 -25.83
CA THR A 105 12.63 1.74 -25.33
C THR A 105 12.29 1.75 -23.83
N PHE A 106 11.12 1.23 -23.47
CA PHE A 106 10.80 0.83 -22.11
C PHE A 106 11.74 -0.32 -21.70
N VAL A 107 12.82 0.00 -20.98
CA VAL A 107 13.62 -1.01 -20.29
C VAL A 107 12.96 -1.26 -18.94
N THR A 108 12.15 -2.30 -18.87
CA THR A 108 11.72 -2.90 -17.61
C THR A 108 12.96 -3.38 -16.86
N ASN A 109 13.16 -2.92 -15.62
CA ASN A 109 14.13 -3.49 -14.69
C ASN A 109 13.65 -4.89 -14.26
N GLN A 110 13.80 -5.85 -15.18
CA GLN A 110 13.69 -7.28 -14.94
C GLN A 110 14.95 -7.86 -15.58
N GLU A 111 15.90 -8.24 -14.73
CA GLU A 111 17.17 -8.98 -14.97
C GLU A 111 18.35 -8.37 -14.21
N ARG A 112 18.34 -8.55 -12.89
CA ARG A 112 19.60 -8.73 -12.13
C ARG A 112 19.50 -10.00 -11.31
N ASN A 113 19.71 -11.12 -12.00
CA ASN A 113 20.40 -12.30 -11.49
C ASN A 113 20.57 -13.33 -12.62
N LYS A 114 21.76 -13.37 -13.24
CA LYS A 114 22.43 -14.58 -13.76
C LYS A 114 23.84 -14.22 -14.27
N ALA A 115 24.83 -15.01 -13.83
CA ALA A 115 26.27 -15.00 -14.13
C ALA A 115 27.06 -13.79 -13.54
N SER A 116 28.11 -13.97 -12.74
CA SER A 116 29.16 -14.99 -12.74
C SER A 116 29.68 -15.31 -11.33
#